data_AF-A0A956YTT6-F1
#
_entry.id   AF-A0A956YTT6-F1
#
_cell.length_a   1.000
_cell.length_b   1.000
_cell.length_c   1.000
_cell.angle_alpha   90.00
_cell.angle_beta   90.00
_cell.angle_gamma   90.00
#
_symmetry.space_group_name_H-M   'P 1'
#
loop_
_entity.id
_entity.type
_entity.pdbx_description
1 polymer ?
#
loop_
_entity_poly.entity_id
_entity_poly.type
_entity_poly.pdbx_seq_one_letter_code
_entity_poly.pdbx_strand_id
1 'polypeptide(L)'
;MTSSAATDVEQIIGFDAREMWMDDEAHWPRERREQFLLRPTVKKPLSTDHIVWPSIFHNVSDDETAIHYPPPSWTHLSELRSDLASLNLLRSHWIIAITCIGDRGWYEDVYPKIVDQNWTLLGYDISDHSLLSGLMNCGYTEEDQNLESIWRDKLNAHHLFMDRSDAARFRAVTDDRVREHGPFFVYGLYLIEDKQINK
;
A
#
# COMPACT_ATOMS: atom_id res chain seq x y z
N MET A 1 -13.92 17.17 -27.62
CA MET A 1 -13.21 16.83 -26.37
C MET A 1 -12.94 15.34 -26.42
N THR A 2 -11.76 14.96 -26.91
CA THR A 2 -11.32 13.57 -26.94
C THR A 2 -10.95 13.17 -25.51
N SER A 3 -11.78 12.34 -24.89
CA SER A 3 -11.41 11.58 -23.70
C SER A 3 -10.16 10.78 -24.07
N SER A 4 -9.01 11.20 -23.55
CA SER A 4 -7.84 10.33 -23.45
C SER A 4 -8.32 9.13 -22.63
N ALA A 5 -8.39 7.96 -23.24
CA ALA A 5 -8.56 6.73 -22.50
C ALA A 5 -7.33 6.65 -21.59
N ALA A 6 -7.49 7.05 -20.32
CA ALA A 6 -6.45 6.92 -19.32
C ALA A 6 -5.95 5.50 -19.42
N THR A 7 -4.70 5.34 -19.84
CA THR A 7 -4.14 4.04 -20.11
C THR A 7 -4.20 3.25 -18.82
N ASP A 8 -4.86 2.10 -18.87
CA ASP A 8 -4.95 1.07 -17.83
C ASP A 8 -3.56 0.41 -17.56
N VAL A 9 -2.48 1.16 -17.72
CA VAL A 9 -1.12 0.69 -17.51
C VAL A 9 -0.82 0.78 -16.02
N GLU A 10 -0.28 -0.32 -15.50
CA GLU A 10 0.25 -0.40 -14.14
C GLU A 10 1.74 -0.08 -14.19
N GLN A 11 2.18 0.88 -13.39
CA GLN A 11 3.55 1.37 -13.37
C GLN A 11 4.11 1.34 -11.96
N ILE A 12 5.38 0.95 -11.81
CA ILE A 12 6.07 1.08 -10.51
C ILE A 12 6.24 2.57 -10.22
N ILE A 13 5.82 2.99 -9.03
CA ILE A 13 5.95 4.36 -8.55
C ILE A 13 7.03 4.49 -7.46
N GLY A 14 7.50 3.37 -6.93
CA GLY A 14 8.68 3.33 -6.07
C GLY A 14 8.74 2.04 -5.26
N PHE A 15 9.67 2.04 -4.31
CA PHE A 15 9.99 0.92 -3.45
C PHE A 15 9.95 1.36 -1.99
N ASP A 16 9.75 0.39 -1.11
CA ASP A 16 9.78 0.62 0.33
C ASP A 16 10.20 -0.67 1.06
N ALA A 17 10.62 -0.52 2.31
CA ALA A 17 10.77 -1.62 3.23
C ALA A 17 9.79 -1.42 4.38
N ARG A 18 8.91 -2.40 4.58
CA ARG A 18 7.80 -2.33 5.54
C ARG A 18 8.02 -3.29 6.69
N GLU A 19 7.60 -2.86 7.87
CA GLU A 19 7.78 -3.64 9.09
C GLU A 19 7.01 -4.96 9.02
N MET A 20 7.59 -6.03 9.58
CA MET A 20 6.93 -7.31 9.81
C MET A 20 7.25 -7.86 11.20
N TRP A 21 7.47 -6.99 12.19
CA TRP A 21 7.86 -7.36 13.55
C TRP A 21 6.94 -6.79 14.63
N MET A 22 6.07 -5.83 14.29
CA MET A 22 5.14 -5.25 15.26
C MET A 22 4.10 -6.28 15.69
N ASP A 23 3.66 -6.18 16.95
CA ASP A 23 2.55 -6.96 17.46
C ASP A 23 1.24 -6.48 16.80
N ASP A 24 0.69 -7.35 15.97
CA ASP A 24 -0.52 -7.09 15.19
C ASP A 24 -1.71 -6.71 16.09
N GLU A 25 -1.88 -7.34 17.26
CA GLU A 25 -3.01 -7.05 18.15
C GLU A 25 -2.83 -5.72 18.91
N ALA A 26 -1.58 -5.31 19.12
CA ALA A 26 -1.27 -4.01 19.71
C ALA A 26 -1.44 -2.86 18.70
N HIS A 27 -1.05 -3.07 17.44
CA HIS A 27 -1.15 -2.05 16.38
C HIS A 27 -2.55 -1.97 15.74
N TRP A 28 -3.22 -3.13 15.66
CA TRP A 28 -4.57 -3.30 15.14
C TRP A 28 -5.49 -3.94 16.19
N PRO A 29 -5.77 -3.22 17.30
CA PRO A 29 -6.73 -3.68 18.30
C PRO A 29 -8.10 -3.85 17.67
N ARG A 30 -8.94 -4.66 18.31
CA ARG A 30 -10.25 -5.06 17.79
C ARG A 30 -11.11 -3.85 17.40
N GLU A 31 -11.15 -2.82 18.22
CA GLU A 31 -11.94 -1.61 17.99
C GLU A 31 -11.52 -0.91 16.70
N ARG A 32 -10.21 -0.80 16.46
CA ARG A 32 -9.67 -0.23 15.22
C ARG A 32 -10.04 -1.10 14.02
N ARG A 33 -9.95 -2.43 14.14
CA ARG A 33 -10.32 -3.35 13.05
C ARG A 33 -11.80 -3.27 12.70
N GLU A 34 -12.68 -3.17 13.70
CA GLU A 34 -14.12 -3.02 13.51
C GLU A 34 -14.48 -1.67 12.88
N GLN A 35 -13.75 -0.61 13.22
CA GLN A 35 -13.98 0.72 12.66
C GLN A 35 -13.44 0.89 11.23
N PHE A 36 -12.32 0.24 10.90
CA PHE A 36 -11.55 0.57 9.70
C PHE A 36 -11.41 -0.56 8.68
N LEU A 37 -11.82 -1.80 8.97
CA LEU A 37 -11.71 -2.93 8.04
C LEU A 37 -13.08 -3.52 7.71
N LEU A 38 -13.30 -3.86 6.43
CA LEU A 38 -14.45 -4.66 5.98
C LEU A 38 -14.33 -6.16 6.34
N ARG A 39 -13.24 -6.54 7.03
CA ARG A 39 -12.97 -7.91 7.47
C ARG A 39 -12.21 -7.83 8.79
N PRO A 40 -12.90 -7.58 9.92
CA PRO A 40 -12.27 -7.34 11.22
C PRO A 40 -11.45 -8.52 11.76
N THR A 41 -11.58 -9.71 11.15
CA THR A 41 -10.79 -10.90 11.50
C THR A 41 -9.35 -10.87 10.96
N VAL A 42 -9.01 -9.96 10.04
CA VAL A 42 -7.63 -9.74 9.59
C VAL A 42 -6.80 -9.20 10.74
N LYS A 43 -5.62 -9.79 10.97
CA LYS A 43 -4.71 -9.35 12.05
C LYS A 43 -3.70 -8.32 11.57
N LYS A 44 -3.10 -8.57 10.40
CA LYS A 44 -2.09 -7.70 9.79
C LYS A 44 -2.56 -7.19 8.43
N PRO A 45 -3.36 -6.10 8.40
CA PRO A 45 -3.67 -5.45 7.14
C PRO A 45 -2.40 -4.84 6.54
N LEU A 46 -2.25 -4.93 5.22
CA LEU A 46 -1.13 -4.36 4.48
C LEU A 46 -1.67 -3.25 3.58
N SER A 47 -0.95 -2.14 3.46
CA SER A 47 -1.43 -0.96 2.74
C SER A 47 -0.28 -0.10 2.22
N THR A 48 -0.55 0.74 1.21
CA THR A 48 0.36 1.84 0.87
C THR A 48 0.46 2.86 2.01
N ASP A 49 -0.61 3.00 2.79
CA ASP A 49 -0.71 3.90 3.93
C ASP A 49 0.25 3.49 5.04
N HIS A 50 1.13 4.39 5.42
CA HIS A 50 2.17 4.15 6.41
C HIS A 50 1.63 4.13 7.85
N ILE A 51 0.42 4.67 8.10
CA ILE A 51 -0.26 4.57 9.39
C ILE A 51 -0.86 3.16 9.55
N VAL A 52 -1.24 2.51 8.43
CA VAL A 52 -1.75 1.13 8.40
C VAL A 52 -0.61 0.13 8.45
N TRP A 53 0.38 0.24 7.56
CA TRP A 53 1.54 -0.64 7.47
C TRP A 53 2.84 0.19 7.47
N PRO A 54 3.50 0.38 8.63
CA PRO A 54 4.62 1.30 8.74
C PRO A 54 5.82 0.94 7.87
N SER A 55 6.40 1.96 7.20
CA SER A 55 7.75 1.87 6.66
C SER A 55 8.76 1.78 7.79
N ILE A 56 9.83 1.01 7.61
CA ILE A 56 10.89 0.88 8.60
C ILE A 56 11.70 2.18 8.76
N PHE A 57 11.63 3.09 7.77
CA PHE A 57 12.39 4.33 7.74
C PHE A 57 11.73 5.46 8.55
N HIS A 58 10.42 5.36 8.85
CA HIS A 58 9.69 6.42 9.56
C HIS A 58 10.12 6.65 11.01
N ASN A 59 10.82 5.69 11.64
CA ASN A 59 11.31 5.83 13.02
C ASN A 59 12.79 6.24 13.11
N VAL A 60 13.46 6.51 11.99
CA VAL A 60 14.92 6.76 11.97
C VAL A 60 15.24 8.25 12.17
N SER A 61 14.28 9.15 12.04
CA SER A 61 14.45 10.57 12.36
C SER A 61 13.50 11.02 13.46
N ASP A 62 14.00 11.15 14.70
CA ASP A 62 13.42 12.02 15.74
C ASP A 62 13.54 13.52 15.38
N ASP A 63 13.97 13.83 14.15
CA ASP A 63 14.10 15.18 13.66
C ASP A 63 12.79 15.61 13.00
N GLU A 64 11.94 16.31 13.77
CA GLU A 64 10.68 16.93 13.31
C GLU A 64 10.86 17.88 12.11
N THR A 65 12.11 18.18 11.71
CA THR A 65 12.44 19.03 10.55
C THR A 65 12.69 18.24 9.26
N ALA A 66 12.77 16.90 9.32
CA ALA A 66 12.90 16.07 8.14
C ALA A 66 11.60 16.17 7.32
N ILE A 67 11.67 16.91 6.21
CA ILE A 67 10.61 17.03 5.22
C ILE A 67 10.08 15.62 4.94
N HIS A 68 8.84 15.36 5.36
CA HIS A 68 8.12 14.12 5.09
C HIS A 68 8.08 13.92 3.57
N TYR A 69 9.01 13.15 3.02
CA TYR A 69 8.85 12.63 1.67
C TYR A 69 7.68 11.67 1.75
N PRO A 70 6.52 11.98 1.15
CA PRO A 70 5.42 11.03 1.14
C PRO A 70 5.93 9.78 0.43
N PRO A 71 5.85 8.59 1.06
CA PRO A 71 6.26 7.35 0.42
C PRO A 71 5.53 7.14 -0.93
N PRO A 72 6.01 6.23 -1.81
CA PRO A 72 7.21 5.42 -1.65
C PRO A 72 8.48 6.27 -1.58
N SER A 73 9.33 5.99 -0.60
CA SER A 73 10.49 6.83 -0.29
C SER A 73 11.67 6.59 -1.22
N TRP A 74 11.62 5.54 -2.05
CA TRP A 74 12.75 5.12 -2.89
C TRP A 74 12.34 4.95 -4.35
N THR A 75 13.08 5.61 -5.25
CA THR A 75 12.88 5.43 -6.70
C THR A 75 13.75 4.29 -7.26
N HIS A 76 14.86 3.94 -6.59
CA HIS A 76 15.77 2.89 -7.04
C HIS A 76 15.84 1.72 -6.07
N LEU A 77 15.50 0.51 -6.54
CA LEU A 77 15.53 -0.70 -5.72
C LEU A 77 16.94 -1.04 -5.22
N SER A 78 17.98 -0.75 -6.02
CA SER A 78 19.37 -0.96 -5.62
C SER A 78 19.81 -0.07 -4.46
N GLU A 79 19.32 1.18 -4.43
CA GLU A 79 19.63 2.14 -3.36
C GLU A 79 18.96 1.69 -2.06
N LEU A 80 17.66 1.35 -2.12
CA LEU A 80 16.94 0.78 -0.99
C LEU A 80 17.69 -0.43 -0.39
N ARG A 81 18.13 -1.37 -1.23
CA ARG A 81 18.89 -2.55 -0.78
C ARG A 81 20.24 -2.19 -0.15
N SER A 82 20.96 -1.23 -0.74
CA SER A 82 22.23 -0.74 -0.20
C SER A 82 22.04 -0.17 1.21
N ASP A 83 21.02 0.66 1.39
CA ASP A 83 20.74 1.30 2.66
C ASP A 83 20.27 0.29 3.71
N LEU A 84 19.40 -0.65 3.34
CA LEU A 84 19.01 -1.77 4.21
C LEU A 84 20.21 -2.58 4.70
N ALA A 85 21.17 -2.88 3.81
CA ALA A 85 22.38 -3.59 4.19
C ALA A 85 23.25 -2.80 5.19
N SER A 86 23.22 -1.46 5.10
CA SER A 86 23.97 -0.58 6.02
C SER A 86 23.33 -0.47 7.41
N LEU A 87 21.99 -0.61 7.51
CA LEU A 87 21.26 -0.45 8.77
C LEU A 87 21.45 -1.63 9.74
N ASN A 88 22.00 -2.76 9.28
CA ASN A 88 22.25 -3.96 10.08
C ASN A 88 21.04 -4.37 10.94
N LEU A 89 19.85 -4.35 10.33
CA LEU A 89 18.59 -4.57 11.03
C LEU A 89 18.45 -6.03 11.48
N LEU A 90 18.18 -6.22 12.77
CA LEU A 90 17.87 -7.54 13.34
C LEU A 90 16.39 -7.90 13.26
N ARG A 91 15.53 -7.02 12.72
CA ARG A 91 14.08 -7.19 12.70
C ARG A 91 13.58 -7.58 11.31
N SER A 92 12.54 -8.42 11.28
CA SER A 92 11.91 -8.91 10.06
C SER A 92 11.19 -7.79 9.31
N HIS A 93 11.53 -7.58 8.05
CA HIS A 93 10.89 -6.61 7.18
C HIS A 93 10.65 -7.23 5.81
N TRP A 94 9.74 -6.64 5.05
CA TRP A 94 9.52 -6.97 3.65
C TRP A 94 9.94 -5.81 2.78
N ILE A 95 10.70 -6.10 1.72
CA ILE A 95 10.96 -5.16 0.64
C ILE A 95 9.80 -5.29 -0.34
N ILE A 96 9.20 -4.16 -0.71
CA ILE A 96 8.08 -4.12 -1.65
C ILE A 96 8.34 -3.15 -2.80
N ALA A 97 7.76 -3.47 -3.96
CA ALA A 97 7.46 -2.49 -4.98
C ALA A 97 6.01 -2.03 -4.84
N ILE A 98 5.80 -0.72 -5.01
CA ILE A 98 4.49 -0.11 -5.07
C ILE A 98 4.25 0.31 -6.52
N THR A 99 3.13 -0.12 -7.06
CA THR A 99 2.67 0.27 -8.39
C THR A 99 1.43 1.13 -8.30
N CYS A 100 1.12 1.89 -9.34
CA CYS A 100 -0.14 2.59 -9.50
C CYS A 100 -0.72 2.26 -10.88
N ILE A 101 -2.03 2.09 -10.93
CA ILE A 101 -2.78 1.93 -12.18
C ILE A 101 -3.27 3.30 -12.66
N GLY A 102 -2.98 3.62 -13.92
CA GLY A 102 -3.35 4.88 -14.55
C GLY A 102 -2.17 5.84 -14.69
N ASP A 103 -2.39 6.93 -15.44
CA ASP A 103 -1.37 7.93 -15.68
C ASP A 103 -1.27 8.89 -14.48
N ARG A 104 -0.24 8.68 -13.66
CA ARG A 104 0.12 9.64 -12.63
C ARG A 104 1.07 10.70 -13.17
N GLY A 105 2.02 10.38 -14.07
CA GLY A 105 2.95 11.39 -14.60
C GLY A 105 3.98 11.93 -13.60
N TRP A 106 4.14 11.34 -12.40
CA TRP A 106 5.01 11.86 -11.33
C TRP A 106 6.33 11.10 -11.12
N TYR A 107 6.59 9.97 -11.80
CA TYR A 107 7.70 9.08 -11.44
C TYR A 107 8.48 8.56 -12.65
N GLU A 108 9.20 9.45 -13.34
CA GLU A 108 10.00 9.07 -14.53
C GLU A 108 11.30 8.33 -14.18
N ASP A 109 11.79 8.48 -12.95
CA ASP A 109 13.12 8.03 -12.50
C ASP A 109 13.09 6.81 -11.58
N VAL A 110 12.03 5.99 -11.68
CA VAL A 110 11.95 4.73 -10.92
C VAL A 110 12.70 3.62 -11.66
N TYR A 111 13.54 2.87 -10.94
CA TYR A 111 14.26 1.73 -11.50
C TYR A 111 14.35 0.52 -10.54
N PRO A 112 14.00 -0.70 -11.00
CA PRO A 112 13.48 -1.04 -12.34
C PRO A 112 12.08 -0.46 -12.61
N LYS A 113 11.74 -0.26 -13.89
CA LYS A 113 10.43 0.29 -14.33
C LYS A 113 9.32 -0.76 -14.44
N ILE A 114 9.69 -2.03 -14.51
CA ILE A 114 8.78 -3.16 -14.75
C ILE A 114 8.83 -4.08 -13.56
N VAL A 115 7.67 -4.57 -13.14
CA VAL A 115 7.53 -5.59 -12.10
C VAL A 115 8.22 -6.87 -12.57
N ASP A 116 9.16 -7.37 -11.78
CA ASP A 116 9.81 -8.64 -12.07
C ASP A 116 8.81 -9.80 -11.90
N GLN A 117 8.82 -10.76 -12.82
CA GLN A 117 7.95 -11.94 -12.76
C GLN A 117 8.16 -12.81 -11.50
N ASN A 118 9.29 -12.64 -10.81
CA ASN A 118 9.59 -13.32 -9.55
C ASN A 118 9.02 -12.60 -8.32
N TRP A 119 8.48 -11.39 -8.46
CA TRP A 119 7.86 -10.70 -7.34
C TRP A 119 6.45 -11.24 -7.12
N THR A 120 6.07 -11.36 -5.86
CA THR A 120 4.76 -11.90 -5.46
C THR A 120 3.79 -10.76 -5.26
N LEU A 121 2.71 -10.71 -6.04
CA LEU A 121 1.61 -9.77 -5.78
C LEU A 121 0.97 -10.09 -4.42
N LEU A 122 1.04 -9.15 -3.49
CA LEU A 122 0.36 -9.18 -2.20
C LEU A 122 -1.11 -8.77 -2.31
N GLY A 123 -1.43 -7.93 -3.30
CA GLY A 123 -2.77 -7.46 -3.61
C GLY A 123 -2.82 -5.98 -3.95
N TYR A 124 -4.03 -5.47 -4.12
CA TYR A 124 -4.32 -4.10 -4.50
C TYR A 124 -4.98 -3.33 -3.36
N ASP A 125 -4.45 -2.15 -3.08
CA ASP A 125 -4.99 -1.15 -2.16
C ASP A 125 -5.64 0.01 -2.93
N ILE A 126 -6.48 0.78 -2.25
CA ILE A 126 -7.14 1.97 -2.77
C ILE A 126 -6.77 3.15 -1.87
N SER A 127 -5.97 4.07 -2.40
CA SER A 127 -5.44 5.19 -1.63
C SER A 127 -5.47 6.50 -2.40
N ASP A 128 -5.42 7.63 -1.70
CA ASP A 128 -5.39 8.95 -2.32
C ASP A 128 -3.98 9.32 -2.85
N HIS A 129 -3.75 10.58 -3.20
CA HIS A 129 -2.45 11.08 -3.63
C HIS A 129 -1.40 11.13 -2.51
N SER A 130 -1.84 11.21 -1.25
CA SER A 130 -0.99 11.19 -0.05
C SER A 130 -0.79 9.78 0.50
N LEU A 131 -1.23 8.75 -0.23
CA LEU A 131 -1.26 7.34 0.16
C LEU A 131 -2.15 7.02 1.37
N LEU A 132 -3.07 7.91 1.76
CA LEU A 132 -4.08 7.59 2.77
C LEU A 132 -5.02 6.52 2.20
N SER A 133 -5.13 5.36 2.86
CA SER A 133 -5.93 4.24 2.34
C SER A 133 -7.41 4.46 2.61
N GLY A 134 -8.19 4.55 1.55
CA GLY A 134 -9.65 4.58 1.62
C GLY A 134 -10.27 3.22 1.94
N LEU A 135 -9.49 2.14 1.78
CA LEU A 135 -9.87 0.78 2.14
C LEU A 135 -9.66 0.49 3.64
N MET A 136 -8.66 1.11 4.28
CA MET A 136 -8.22 0.74 5.63
C MET A 136 -8.03 1.91 6.62
N ASN A 137 -8.15 3.17 6.21
CA ASN A 137 -7.85 4.32 7.08
C ASN A 137 -8.80 5.54 6.96
N CYS A 138 -9.93 5.39 6.26
CA CYS A 138 -10.99 6.41 6.21
C CYS A 138 -12.22 6.08 7.07
N GLY A 139 -12.13 5.02 7.88
CA GLY A 139 -13.23 4.50 8.71
C GLY A 139 -14.38 3.95 7.87
N TYR A 140 -15.32 3.23 8.49
CA TYR A 140 -16.61 2.86 7.91
C TYR A 140 -17.73 3.27 8.87
N THR A 141 -18.79 3.86 8.34
CA THR A 141 -19.94 4.34 9.13
C THR A 141 -21.11 3.36 9.05
N GLU A 142 -22.20 3.65 9.76
CA GLU A 142 -23.43 2.86 9.64
C GLU A 142 -24.01 2.85 8.22
N GLU A 143 -23.79 3.92 7.46
CA GLU A 143 -24.21 4.03 6.05
C GLU A 143 -23.45 3.05 5.14
N ASP A 144 -22.27 2.59 5.59
CA ASP A 144 -21.37 1.70 4.84
C ASP A 144 -21.58 0.21 5.16
N GLN A 145 -22.52 -0.14 6.04
CA GLN A 145 -22.69 -1.52 6.55
C GLN A 145 -22.90 -2.57 5.44
N ASN A 146 -23.49 -2.18 4.31
CA ASN A 146 -23.68 -3.09 3.19
C ASN A 146 -22.36 -3.44 2.47
N LEU A 147 -21.33 -2.57 2.54
CA LEU A 147 -20.07 -2.75 1.84
C LEU A 147 -19.35 -4.00 2.30
N GLU A 148 -19.38 -4.29 3.60
CA GLU A 148 -18.78 -5.51 4.14
C GLU A 148 -19.36 -6.75 3.45
N SER A 149 -20.69 -6.86 3.35
CA SER A 149 -21.33 -8.02 2.71
C SER A 149 -21.00 -8.18 1.22
N ILE A 150 -20.66 -7.08 0.54
CA ILE A 150 -20.36 -7.06 -0.90
C ILE A 150 -18.88 -7.38 -1.15
N TRP A 151 -17.98 -6.87 -0.32
CA TRP A 151 -16.55 -6.84 -0.59
C TRP A 151 -15.73 -7.82 0.24
N ARG A 152 -16.20 -8.27 1.41
CA ARG A 152 -15.44 -9.12 2.34
C ARG A 152 -14.83 -10.35 1.66
N ASP A 153 -15.58 -11.05 0.82
CA ASP A 153 -15.13 -12.29 0.16
C ASP A 153 -14.18 -12.05 -1.03
N LYS A 154 -13.99 -10.79 -1.43
CA LYS A 154 -13.05 -10.37 -2.48
C LYS A 154 -11.69 -9.96 -1.89
N LEU A 155 -11.60 -9.87 -0.56
CA LEU A 155 -10.41 -9.43 0.16
C LEU A 155 -9.62 -10.64 0.68
N ASN A 156 -8.31 -10.61 0.48
CA ASN A 156 -7.41 -11.66 0.92
C ASN A 156 -7.12 -11.59 2.43
N ALA A 157 -6.15 -12.39 2.90
CA ALA A 157 -5.77 -12.45 4.31
C ALA A 157 -5.12 -11.16 4.86
N HIS A 158 -4.71 -10.25 3.97
CA HIS A 158 -4.09 -8.95 4.26
C HIS A 158 -5.04 -7.77 4.05
N HIS A 159 -6.33 -8.04 3.83
CA HIS A 159 -7.34 -7.02 3.55
C HIS A 159 -7.14 -6.29 2.21
N LEU A 160 -6.47 -6.93 1.25
CA LEU A 160 -6.23 -6.39 -0.10
C LEU A 160 -7.08 -7.12 -1.15
N PHE A 161 -7.37 -6.46 -2.26
CA PHE A 161 -7.99 -7.11 -3.42
C PHE A 161 -6.96 -7.93 -4.21
N MET A 162 -7.34 -9.11 -4.68
CA MET A 162 -6.49 -9.87 -5.62
C MET A 162 -6.85 -9.63 -7.09
N ASP A 163 -8.08 -9.17 -7.33
CA ASP A 163 -8.57 -8.84 -8.66
C ASP A 163 -8.54 -7.33 -8.89
N ARG A 164 -7.89 -6.93 -9.97
CA ARG A 164 -7.74 -5.52 -10.34
C ARG A 164 -9.09 -4.85 -10.67
N SER A 165 -10.03 -5.58 -11.27
CA SER A 165 -11.35 -5.04 -11.62
C SER A 165 -12.17 -4.75 -10.37
N ASP A 166 -12.09 -5.63 -9.36
CA ASP A 166 -12.72 -5.40 -8.06
C ASP A 166 -12.10 -4.22 -7.33
N ALA A 167 -10.78 -4.06 -7.35
CA ALA A 167 -10.11 -2.88 -6.79
C ALA A 167 -10.55 -1.59 -7.49
N ALA A 168 -10.65 -1.59 -8.83
CA ALA A 168 -11.11 -0.43 -9.60
C ALA A 168 -12.58 -0.07 -9.33
N ARG A 169 -13.45 -1.08 -9.12
CA ARG A 169 -14.83 -0.85 -8.71
C ARG A 169 -14.91 -0.30 -7.29
N PHE A 170 -14.10 -0.82 -6.37
CA PHE A 170 -14.06 -0.32 -5.01
C PHE A 170 -13.54 1.11 -4.96
N ARG A 171 -12.53 1.47 -5.76
CA ARG A 171 -12.05 2.85 -5.94
C ARG A 171 -13.19 3.83 -6.23
N ALA A 172 -14.11 3.46 -7.13
CA ALA A 172 -15.26 4.31 -7.46
C ALA A 172 -16.24 4.46 -6.27
N VAL A 173 -16.40 3.42 -5.45
CA VAL A 173 -17.17 3.49 -4.19
C VAL A 173 -16.47 4.41 -3.19
N THR A 174 -15.16 4.27 -3.04
CA THR A 174 -14.35 5.10 -2.14
C THR A 174 -14.36 6.58 -2.55
N ASP A 175 -14.23 6.88 -3.86
CA ASP A 175 -14.33 8.25 -4.39
C ASP A 175 -15.65 8.93 -3.99
N ASP A 176 -16.76 8.18 -3.96
CA ASP A 176 -18.07 8.71 -3.58
C ASP A 176 -18.26 8.82 -2.06
N ARG A 177 -17.71 7.85 -1.32
CA ARG A 177 -17.84 7.73 0.14
C ARG A 177 -16.96 8.73 0.90
N VAL A 178 -15.78 9.04 0.37
CA VAL A 178 -14.74 9.84 1.04
C VAL A 178 -14.29 11.00 0.12
N ARG A 179 -15.25 11.85 -0.26
CA ARG A 179 -15.06 12.87 -1.31
C ARG A 179 -13.99 13.90 -0.97
N GLU A 180 -13.77 14.17 0.31
CA GLU A 180 -12.79 15.12 0.82
C GLU A 180 -11.33 14.70 0.58
N HIS A 181 -11.09 13.40 0.39
CA HIS A 181 -9.77 12.83 0.10
C HIS A 181 -9.58 12.45 -1.37
N GLY A 182 -10.67 12.39 -2.14
CA GLY A 182 -10.62 12.06 -3.56
C GLY A 182 -9.72 13.01 -4.37
N PRO A 183 -9.12 12.54 -5.48
CA PRO A 183 -9.33 11.23 -6.09
C PRO A 183 -8.52 10.10 -5.44
N PHE A 184 -9.11 8.91 -5.41
CA PHE A 184 -8.45 7.64 -5.06
C PHE A 184 -7.94 6.90 -6.31
N PHE A 185 -6.91 6.10 -6.08
CA PHE A 185 -6.17 5.34 -7.09
C PHE A 185 -5.97 3.90 -6.63
N VAL A 186 -5.77 3.00 -7.58
CA VAL A 186 -5.48 1.59 -7.29
C VAL A 186 -3.98 1.37 -7.29
N TYR A 187 -3.46 0.79 -6.21
CA TYR A 187 -2.03 0.49 -6.07
C TYR A 187 -1.80 -1.00 -5.88
N GLY A 188 -0.92 -1.59 -6.69
CA GLY A 188 -0.46 -2.97 -6.49
C GLY A 188 0.74 -3.00 -5.56
N LEU A 189 0.70 -3.88 -4.57
CA LEU A 189 1.79 -4.14 -3.63
C LEU A 189 2.47 -5.46 -4.01
N TYR A 190 3.76 -5.42 -4.31
CA TYR A 190 4.53 -6.59 -4.75
C TYR A 190 5.66 -6.88 -3.77
N LEU A 191 5.66 -8.07 -3.19
CA LEU A 191 6.76 -8.56 -2.35
C LEU A 191 7.96 -8.92 -3.21
N ILE A 192 9.11 -8.34 -2.85
CA ILE A 192 10.40 -8.62 -3.46
C ILE A 192 11.13 -9.63 -2.57
N GLU A 193 11.12 -10.89 -2.98
CA GLU A 193 11.90 -11.93 -2.30
C GLU A 193 13.37 -11.87 -2.71
N ASP A 194 14.26 -11.63 -1.74
CA ASP A 194 15.69 -11.77 -1.95
C ASP A 194 16.05 -13.26 -2.00
N LYS A 195 16.06 -13.84 -3.19
CA LYS A 195 16.52 -15.24 -3.40
C LYS A 195 18.01 -15.46 -3.11
N GLN A 196 18.76 -14.46 -2.62
CA GLN A 196 20.19 -14.56 -2.34
C GLN A 196 20.63 -13.82 -1.08
N ILE A 197 20.33 -14.36 0.10
CA ILE A 197 21.25 -14.31 1.25
C ILE A 197 21.30 -15.69 1.90
N ASN A 198 21.78 -16.68 1.13
CA ASN A 198 22.38 -17.89 1.70
C ASN A 198 23.79 -17.97 1.08
N LYS A 199 24.75 -17.33 1.73
CA LYS A 199 26.17 -17.62 1.59
C LYS A 199 26.67 -18.26 2.87
#